data_AF-A0A4W5PK57-F1
#
_entry.id   AF-A0A4W5PK57-F1
#
_cell.length_a   1.000
_cell.length_b   1.000
_cell.length_c   1.000
_cell.angle_alpha   90.00
_cell.angle_beta   90.00
_cell.angle_gamma   90.00
#
_symmetry.space_group_name_H-M   'P 1'
#
loop_
_entity.id
_entity.type
_entity.pdbx_description
1 polymer ?
#
loop_
_entity_poly.entity_id
_entity_poly.type
_entity_poly.pdbx_seq_one_letter_code
_entity_poly.pdbx_strand_id
1 'polypeptide(L)'
;MNLIDMVLIQLLLLFNCIWNIKGQYGNTLNKYIRHYEGLSYDTEALHSNHQRAKRAVSHEDKVLQLDFHAHGRHFNLRMKRDTSLFSPDLKVEVSGVEVPYDPSHIYTGEIFECVSHVPVSHHQDPPPPHACSRAHV
;
A
#
# COMPACT_ATOMS: atom_id res chain seq x y z
N MET A 1 -33.09 29.78 37.18
CA MET A 1 -32.34 28.63 36.64
C MET A 1 -31.17 28.43 37.58
N ASN A 2 -31.22 27.40 38.43
CA ASN A 2 -30.30 27.29 39.56
C ASN A 2 -28.91 26.83 39.10
N LEU A 3 -27.87 27.12 39.88
CA LEU A 3 -26.51 26.65 39.60
C LEU A 3 -26.44 25.12 39.43
N ILE A 4 -27.23 24.41 40.22
CA ILE A 4 -27.36 22.94 40.16
C ILE A 4 -27.95 22.49 38.82
N ASP A 5 -28.96 23.21 38.30
CA ASP A 5 -29.59 22.89 37.01
C ASP A 5 -28.60 23.07 35.85
N MET A 6 -27.79 24.14 35.89
CA MET A 6 -26.74 24.36 34.89
C MET A 6 -25.67 23.27 34.89
N VAL A 7 -25.22 22.84 36.08
CA VAL A 7 -24.23 21.76 36.21
C VAL A 7 -24.81 20.43 35.74
N LEU A 8 -26.07 20.14 36.06
CA LEU A 8 -26.74 18.90 35.63
C LEU A 8 -26.89 18.84 34.11
N ILE A 9 -27.24 19.97 33.47
CA ILE A 9 -27.33 20.09 32.02
C ILE A 9 -25.96 19.88 31.37
N GLN A 10 -24.90 20.50 31.89
CA GLN A 10 -23.54 20.29 31.37
C GLN A 10 -23.09 18.84 31.47
N LEU A 11 -23.39 18.18 32.60
CA LEU A 11 -23.04 16.77 32.82
C LEU A 11 -23.80 15.85 31.87
N LEU A 12 -25.09 16.12 31.63
CA LEU A 12 -25.93 15.43 30.65
C LEU A 12 -25.41 15.63 29.22
N LEU A 13 -25.00 16.84 28.86
CA LEU A 13 -24.42 17.11 27.53
C LEU A 13 -23.10 16.36 27.34
N LEU A 14 -22.21 16.40 28.32
CA LEU A 14 -20.94 15.66 28.27
C LEU A 14 -21.15 14.15 28.18
N PHE A 15 -22.10 13.59 28.95
CA PHE A 15 -22.43 12.17 28.90
C PHE A 15 -23.00 11.76 27.53
N ASN A 16 -23.87 12.59 26.93
CA ASN A 16 -24.39 12.36 25.58
C ASN A 16 -23.29 12.49 24.51
N CYS A 17 -22.36 13.44 24.66
CA CYS A 17 -21.20 13.56 23.77
C CYS A 17 -20.33 12.30 23.84
N ILE A 18 -20.01 11.80 25.03
CA ILE A 18 -19.19 10.58 25.20
C ILE A 18 -19.88 9.36 24.61
N TRP A 19 -21.20 9.24 24.76
CA TRP A 19 -21.96 8.12 24.18
C TRP A 19 -22.03 8.15 22.64
N ASN A 20 -22.02 9.35 22.04
CA ASN A 20 -21.97 9.53 20.60
C ASN A 20 -20.57 9.34 20.00
N ILE A 21 -19.51 9.22 20.82
CA ILE A 21 -18.15 8.85 20.37
C ILE A 21 -17.96 7.32 20.30
N LYS A 22 -19.04 6.53 20.19
CA LYS A 22 -18.91 5.17 19.65
C LYS A 22 -18.66 5.31 18.15
N GLY A 23 -17.36 5.40 17.85
CA GLY A 23 -16.80 5.80 16.56
C GLY A 23 -17.44 5.11 15.37
N GLN A 24 -17.46 5.84 14.27
CA GLN A 24 -17.68 5.35 12.92
C GLN A 24 -16.76 4.14 12.68
N TYR A 25 -17.27 2.94 12.95
CA TYR A 25 -16.59 1.69 12.61
C TYR A 25 -16.55 1.60 11.09
N GLY A 26 -15.39 1.95 10.53
CA GLY A 26 -14.91 1.58 9.20
C GLY A 26 -15.89 1.79 8.06
N ASN A 27 -15.67 2.84 7.27
CA ASN A 27 -16.28 2.98 5.95
C ASN A 27 -15.86 1.79 5.07
N THR A 28 -16.55 0.65 5.18
CA THR A 28 -16.26 -0.54 4.38
C THR A 28 -16.57 -0.20 2.92
N LEU A 29 -15.62 -0.47 2.03
CA LEU A 29 -15.78 -0.16 0.60
C LEU A 29 -16.95 -0.96 0.00
N ASN A 30 -17.21 -2.16 0.54
CA ASN A 30 -18.38 -3.02 0.29
C ASN A 30 -18.46 -4.11 1.38
N LYS A 31 -19.57 -4.88 1.45
CA LYS A 31 -19.79 -6.04 2.35
C LYS A 31 -18.69 -7.11 2.32
N TYR A 32 -17.89 -7.15 1.26
CA TYR A 32 -16.78 -8.10 1.07
C TYR A 32 -15.42 -7.51 1.45
N ILE A 33 -15.29 -6.19 1.58
CA ILE A 33 -14.04 -5.49 1.86
C ILE A 33 -14.14 -4.90 3.26
N ARG A 34 -13.75 -5.71 4.25
CA ARG A 34 -13.81 -5.34 5.67
C ARG A 34 -12.66 -4.42 6.08
N HIS A 35 -11.50 -4.62 5.47
CA HIS A 35 -10.28 -3.89 5.81
C HIS A 35 -9.68 -3.34 4.53
N TYR A 36 -9.61 -2.02 4.44
CA TYR A 36 -8.84 -1.30 3.44
C TYR A 36 -7.96 -0.30 4.17
N GLU A 37 -6.70 -0.21 3.78
CA GLU A 37 -5.75 0.77 4.30
C GLU A 37 -4.92 1.29 3.13
N GLY A 38 -4.60 2.58 3.15
CA GLY A 38 -3.69 3.15 2.15
C GLY A 38 -2.27 2.65 2.38
N LEU A 39 -1.55 2.37 1.29
CA LEU A 39 -0.12 2.08 1.36
C LEU A 39 0.65 3.41 1.41
N SER A 40 1.62 3.52 2.32
CA SER A 40 2.58 4.63 2.32
C SER A 40 3.86 4.19 1.61
N TYR A 41 4.23 4.88 0.53
CA TYR A 41 5.43 4.62 -0.28
C TYR A 41 5.88 5.88 -1.03
N ASP A 42 7.12 5.89 -1.50
CA ASP A 42 7.68 6.97 -2.32
C ASP A 42 7.26 6.80 -3.79
N THR A 43 6.34 7.65 -4.23
CA THR A 43 5.79 7.64 -5.59
C THR A 43 6.81 8.11 -6.62
N GLU A 44 7.69 9.05 -6.29
CA GLU A 44 8.71 9.58 -7.20
C GLU A 44 9.81 8.55 -7.44
N ALA A 45 10.27 7.88 -6.38
CA ALA A 45 11.24 6.79 -6.49
C ALA A 45 10.67 5.62 -7.31
N LEU A 46 9.42 5.23 -7.05
CA LEU A 46 8.75 4.20 -7.83
C LEU A 46 8.65 4.58 -9.31
N HIS A 47 8.24 5.82 -9.60
CA HIS A 47 8.12 6.30 -10.97
C HIS A 47 9.49 6.29 -11.68
N SER A 48 10.53 6.79 -11.03
CA SER A 48 11.90 6.80 -11.55
C SER A 48 12.40 5.37 -11.85
N ASN A 49 12.17 4.44 -10.91
CA ASN A 49 12.55 3.05 -11.08
C ASN A 49 11.76 2.37 -12.22
N HIS A 50 10.47 2.66 -12.34
CA HIS A 50 9.63 2.21 -13.46
C HIS A 50 10.15 2.73 -14.80
N GLN A 51 10.45 4.03 -14.91
CA GLN A 51 11.00 4.62 -16.15
C GLN A 51 12.34 3.96 -16.52
N ARG A 52 13.19 3.70 -15.52
CA ARG A 52 14.43 2.98 -15.74
C ARG A 52 14.17 1.55 -16.20
N ALA A 53 13.19 0.86 -15.63
CA ALA A 53 12.81 -0.50 -15.98
C ALA A 53 12.28 -0.58 -17.43
N LYS A 54 11.45 0.38 -17.83
CA LYS A 54 10.92 0.50 -19.19
C LYS A 54 12.02 0.66 -20.25
N ARG A 55 13.12 1.35 -19.91
CA ARG A 55 14.27 1.58 -20.81
C ARG A 55 15.28 0.43 -20.84
N ALA A 56 15.11 -0.62 -20.04
CA ALA A 56 16.08 -1.71 -20.00
C ALA A 56 15.95 -2.61 -21.23
N VAL A 57 17.11 -3.04 -21.74
CA VAL A 57 17.22 -3.91 -22.94
C VAL A 57 16.76 -5.34 -22.63
N SER A 58 16.97 -5.80 -21.40
CA SER A 58 16.53 -7.10 -20.90
C SER A 58 15.45 -6.93 -19.84
N HIS A 59 14.33 -7.62 -20.03
CA HIS A 59 13.20 -7.62 -19.08
C HIS A 59 13.43 -8.55 -17.89
N GLU A 60 14.18 -9.65 -18.08
CA GLU A 60 14.42 -10.65 -17.04
C GLU A 60 15.34 -10.14 -15.93
N ASP A 61 16.22 -9.19 -16.27
CA ASP A 61 17.25 -8.67 -15.38
C ASP A 61 16.78 -7.55 -14.47
N LYS A 62 15.56 -7.00 -14.70
CA LYS A 62 15.11 -5.80 -14.00
C LYS A 62 13.93 -6.04 -13.08
N VAL A 63 14.27 -6.22 -11.80
CA VAL A 63 13.29 -6.24 -10.72
C VAL A 63 12.97 -4.81 -10.29
N LEU A 64 11.70 -4.43 -10.37
CA LEU A 64 11.16 -3.21 -9.77
C LEU A 64 10.84 -3.52 -8.30
N GLN A 65 11.45 -2.77 -7.39
CA GLN A 65 11.22 -2.92 -5.94
C GLN A 65 10.40 -1.74 -5.43
N LEU A 66 9.39 -2.04 -4.63
CA LEU A 66 8.53 -1.08 -3.95
C LEU A 66 8.48 -1.43 -2.47
N ASP A 67 9.09 -0.58 -1.64
CA ASP A 67 8.94 -0.64 -0.20
C ASP A 67 7.71 0.17 0.21
N PHE A 68 6.84 -0.45 1.01
CA PHE A 68 5.66 0.22 1.52
C PHE A 68 5.35 -0.21 2.96
N HIS A 69 4.64 0.66 3.66
CA HIS A 69 4.14 0.40 5.00
C HIS A 69 2.61 0.29 4.99
N ALA A 70 2.07 -0.73 5.64
CA ALA A 70 0.64 -0.95 5.81
C ALA A 70 0.36 -1.85 7.02
N HIS A 71 -0.75 -1.64 7.71
CA HIS A 71 -1.15 -2.45 8.86
C HIS A 71 -0.08 -2.53 9.97
N GLY A 72 0.72 -1.46 10.13
CA GLY A 72 1.82 -1.43 11.11
C GLY A 72 3.03 -2.30 10.76
N ARG A 73 3.15 -2.72 9.49
CA ARG A 73 4.20 -3.63 9.01
C ARG A 73 4.88 -3.08 7.77
N HIS A 74 6.14 -3.45 7.59
CA HIS A 74 6.92 -3.11 6.41
C HIS A 74 6.89 -4.25 5.40
N PHE A 75 6.66 -3.90 4.15
CA PHE A 75 6.65 -4.85 3.04
C PHE A 75 7.55 -4.37 1.92
N ASN A 76 8.11 -5.35 1.21
CA ASN A 76 8.86 -5.15 -0.02
C ASN A 76 8.14 -5.93 -1.13
N LEU A 77 7.56 -5.22 -2.10
CA LEU A 77 7.00 -5.80 -3.31
C LEU A 77 8.07 -5.84 -4.39
N ARG A 78 8.36 -7.04 -4.88
CA ARG A 78 9.33 -7.28 -5.96
C ARG A 78 8.58 -7.69 -7.21
N MET A 79 8.76 -6.93 -8.28
CA MET A 79 8.02 -7.11 -9.52
C MET A 79 8.97 -7.28 -10.70
N LYS A 80 8.62 -8.16 -11.63
CA LYS A 80 9.25 -8.28 -12.94
C LYS A 80 8.23 -7.97 -14.01
N ARG A 81 8.67 -7.34 -15.08
CA ARG A 81 7.79 -7.09 -16.23
C ARG A 81 7.40 -8.43 -16.85
N ASP A 82 6.12 -8.64 -17.05
CA ASP A 82 5.59 -9.86 -17.63
C ASP A 82 4.51 -9.51 -18.65
N THR A 83 4.84 -9.66 -19.93
CA THR A 83 3.90 -9.45 -21.03
C THR A 83 3.56 -10.75 -21.75
N SER A 84 3.91 -11.91 -21.16
CA SER A 84 3.65 -13.23 -21.75
C SER A 84 2.15 -13.54 -21.89
N LEU A 85 1.32 -12.87 -21.09
CA LEU A 85 -0.14 -12.94 -21.18
C LEU A 85 -0.71 -12.31 -22.46
N PHE A 86 0.07 -11.50 -23.18
CA PHE A 86 -0.39 -10.78 -24.36
C PHE A 86 0.27 -11.32 -25.62
N SER A 87 -0.51 -11.34 -26.71
CA SER A 87 0.05 -11.60 -28.03
C SER A 87 1.03 -10.49 -28.42
N PRO A 88 2.15 -10.79 -29.10
CA PRO A 88 3.09 -9.76 -29.58
C PRO A 88 2.45 -8.71 -30.50
N ASP A 89 1.36 -9.05 -31.17
CA ASP A 89 0.58 -8.22 -32.09
C ASP A 89 -0.75 -7.76 -31.49
N LEU A 90 -0.84 -7.65 -30.15
CA LEU A 90 -2.03 -7.18 -29.46
C LEU A 90 -2.53 -5.85 -30.05
N LYS A 91 -3.76 -5.87 -30.56
CA LYS A 91 -4.50 -4.70 -31.02
C LYS A 91 -5.71 -4.50 -30.13
N VAL A 92 -5.88 -3.27 -29.64
CA VAL A 92 -7.03 -2.89 -28.82
C VAL A 92 -7.95 -2.04 -29.68
N GLU A 93 -9.18 -2.50 -29.89
CA GLU A 93 -10.20 -1.74 -30.61
C GLU A 93 -11.11 -1.02 -29.60
N VAL A 94 -11.22 0.30 -29.73
CA VAL A 94 -12.15 1.10 -28.93
C VAL A 94 -13.06 1.84 -29.89
N SER A 95 -14.36 1.55 -29.83
CA SER A 95 -15.38 2.21 -30.66
C SER A 95 -15.11 2.15 -32.17
N GLY A 96 -14.63 1.01 -32.68
CA GLY A 96 -14.36 0.83 -34.11
C GLY A 96 -12.96 1.28 -34.56
N VAL A 97 -12.12 1.81 -33.66
CA VAL A 97 -10.78 2.31 -33.98
C VAL A 97 -9.72 1.47 -33.27
N GLU A 98 -8.77 0.93 -34.03
CA GLU A 98 -7.58 0.28 -33.47
C GLU A 98 -6.66 1.32 -32.83
N VAL A 99 -6.33 1.13 -31.55
CA VAL A 99 -5.43 1.98 -30.78
C VAL A 99 -4.19 1.18 -30.37
N PRO A 100 -2.97 1.72 -30.55
CA PRO A 100 -1.77 1.06 -30.05
C PRO A 100 -1.82 1.00 -28.51
N TYR A 101 -1.61 -0.20 -27.96
CA TYR A 101 -1.60 -0.43 -26.52
C TYR A 101 -0.21 -0.85 -26.06
N ASP A 102 0.31 -0.17 -25.04
CA ASP A 102 1.63 -0.48 -24.46
C ASP A 102 1.46 -1.30 -23.18
N PRO A 103 1.74 -2.62 -23.19
CA PRO A 103 1.65 -3.47 -22.00
C PRO A 103 2.83 -3.24 -21.03
N SER A 104 3.62 -2.16 -21.18
CA SER A 104 4.81 -1.93 -20.37
C SER A 104 4.64 -1.71 -18.89
N HIS A 105 3.41 -1.44 -18.49
CA HIS A 105 3.01 -1.25 -17.11
C HIS A 105 2.54 -2.55 -16.45
N ILE A 106 2.54 -3.68 -17.16
CA ILE A 106 2.12 -4.97 -16.62
C ILE A 106 3.31 -5.68 -15.95
N TYR A 107 3.08 -6.09 -14.70
CA TYR A 107 4.07 -6.69 -13.83
C TYR A 107 3.52 -7.93 -13.13
N THR A 108 4.37 -8.93 -12.96
CA THR A 108 4.15 -10.07 -12.05
C THR A 108 5.10 -9.93 -10.88
N GLY A 109 4.64 -10.18 -9.65
CA GLY A 109 5.48 -9.93 -8.48
C GLY A 109 5.11 -10.75 -7.25
N GLU A 110 6.00 -10.65 -6.26
CA GLU A 110 5.88 -11.30 -4.96
C GLU A 110 6.04 -10.26 -3.85
N ILE A 111 5.27 -10.43 -2.78
CA ILE A 111 5.31 -9.57 -1.60
C ILE A 111 6.12 -10.26 -0.51
N PHE A 112 7.03 -9.51 0.12
CA PHE A 112 7.80 -9.95 1.26
C PHE A 112 7.48 -9.06 2.46
N GLU A 113 7.26 -9.67 3.61
CA GLU A 113 7.14 -8.98 4.90
C GLU A 113 8.53 -8.84 5.50
N CYS A 114 8.95 -7.61 5.73
CA CYS A 114 10.25 -7.31 6.30
C CYS A 114 10.10 -7.07 7.80
N VAL A 115 10.76 -7.90 8.60
CA VAL A 115 10.87 -7.66 10.03
C VAL A 115 12.03 -6.69 10.25
N SER A 116 11.73 -5.44 10.60
CA SER A 116 12.73 -4.54 11.16
C SER A 116 13.08 -5.00 12.57
N HIS A 117 14.04 -5.92 12.71
CA HIS A 117 14.66 -6.16 14.01
C HIS A 117 15.38 -4.86 14.42
N VAL A 118 14.84 -4.15 15.40
CA VAL A 118 15.58 -3.10 16.09
C VAL A 118 16.02 -3.65 17.46
N PRO A 119 17.21 -4.23 17.60
CA PRO A 119 17.90 -4.15 18.87
C PRO A 119 18.63 -2.81 18.88
N VAL A 120 18.08 -1.83 19.61
CA VAL A 120 18.88 -0.67 20.01
C VAL A 120 19.96 -1.21 20.93
N SER A 121 21.20 -1.31 20.43
CA SER A 121 22.37 -1.48 21.28
C SER A 121 23.44 -0.51 20.81
N HIS A 122 23.91 0.31 21.75
CA HIS A 122 25.04 1.21 21.59
C HIS A 122 26.30 0.41 21.31
N HIS A 123 26.51 -0.03 20.07
CA HIS A 123 27.83 -0.25 19.50
C HIS A 123 27.71 -0.34 17.98
N GLN A 124 28.71 0.21 17.32
CA GLN A 124 28.79 0.51 15.90
C GLN A 124 28.91 -0.78 15.07
N ASP A 125 27.84 -1.57 14.96
CA ASP A 125 27.76 -2.67 14.01
C ASP A 125 26.91 -2.26 12.78
N PRO A 126 27.31 -2.65 11.56
CA PRO A 126 26.45 -2.48 10.39
C PRO A 126 25.13 -3.25 10.60
N PRO A 127 23.98 -2.70 10.17
CA PRO A 127 22.69 -3.32 10.42
C PRO A 127 22.64 -4.73 9.81
N PRO A 128 22.08 -5.73 10.53
CA PRO A 128 21.91 -7.06 9.97
C PRO A 128 21.02 -6.98 8.71
N PRO A 129 21.24 -7.85 7.71
CA PRO A 129 20.39 -7.88 6.52
C PRO A 129 18.93 -8.10 6.97
N HIS A 130 18.05 -7.19 6.55
CA HIS A 130 16.62 -7.28 6.85
C HIS A 130 16.10 -8.67 6.49
N ALA A 131 15.65 -9.42 7.49
CA ALA A 131 15.01 -10.71 7.25
C ALA A 131 13.62 -10.43 6.67
N CYS A 132 13.49 -10.62 5.36
CA CYS A 132 12.25 -10.42 4.63
C CYS A 132 11.72 -11.80 4.22
N SER A 133 10.61 -12.24 4.82
CA SER A 133 9.95 -13.52 4.51
C SER A 133 8.84 -13.32 3.50
N ARG A 134 8.56 -14.30 2.63
CA ARG A 134 7.44 -14.22 1.68
C ARG A 134 6.14 -14.02 2.45
N ALA A 135 5.42 -12.94 2.14
CA ALA A 135 4.13 -12.67 2.75
C ALA A 135 3.06 -13.56 2.10
N HIS A 136 2.20 -14.15 2.92
CA HIS A 136 0.96 -14.75 2.47
C HIS A 136 -0.15 -13.71 2.65
N VAL A 137 -0.76 -13.32 1.52
CA VAL A 137 -1.91 -12.40 1.47
C VAL A 137 -3.20 -13.20 1.65
#